data_AF-B3G4B4-F1
#
_entry.id   AF-B3G4B4-F1
#
_cell.length_a   1.000
_cell.length_b   1.000
_cell.length_c   1.000
_cell.angle_alpha   90.00
_cell.angle_beta   90.00
_cell.angle_gamma   90.00
#
_symmetry.space_group_name_H-M   'P 1'
#
loop_
_entity.id
_entity.type
_entity.pdbx_description
1 polymer ?
#
loop_
_entity_poly.entity_id
_entity_poly.type
_entity_poly.pdbx_seq_one_letter_code
_entity_poly.pdbx_strand_id
1 'polypeptide(L)'
;QHKLCIVHLNEHFNLINAQSVPLVDEINTLFDLFKTISSSRPSFLLELETWRQDACGKIDNLYQTIRQEFEETLAEERIKQKNELDQLRNRINKLIEEEEASQKDIDTIILKISQEYITIEKPTTLSKDLWLHSNPWKTMPLKNCDRSIAASDNHLLVVQTHKLYLFDQQLTLQNESQYPYDIYTLDEQTMTVKKSTFSNRFMEREWWCGTCSNDSLFVTAKVVGSSVFEFSLQPSIELVEEHRPPIFCTQDEFISDISASNNFLAIAVVNDKDDVRFDLYAIGTRQQAWSLQLDRIPSTCRIRCCTLNNDQWIMIDRNKRELYHISQNGKLLNKEKYREVPWNAVQFNINCIAILTKQNINLHQLF
;
A
#
# COMPACT_ATOMS: atom_id res chain seq x y z
N GLN A 1 -93.23 -34.70 -21.67
CA GLN A 1 -91.85 -34.69 -21.14
C GLN A 1 -91.10 -33.35 -21.32
N HIS A 2 -91.59 -32.36 -22.08
CA HIS A 2 -90.87 -31.07 -22.27
C HIS A 2 -90.90 -30.08 -21.08
N LYS A 3 -91.92 -30.09 -20.21
CA LYS A 3 -92.01 -29.14 -19.08
C LYS A 3 -91.02 -29.41 -17.94
N LEU A 4 -90.53 -30.65 -17.80
CA LEU A 4 -89.57 -31.01 -16.75
C LEU A 4 -88.16 -30.46 -17.03
N CYS A 5 -87.81 -30.27 -18.31
CA CYS A 5 -86.50 -29.76 -18.71
C CYS A 5 -86.34 -28.25 -18.46
N ILE A 6 -87.42 -27.46 -18.54
CA ILE A 6 -87.36 -26.01 -18.32
C ILE A 6 -87.24 -25.68 -16.82
N VAL A 7 -87.92 -26.45 -15.96
CA VAL A 7 -87.84 -26.25 -14.49
C VAL A 7 -86.44 -26.56 -13.99
N HIS A 8 -85.85 -27.70 -14.38
CA HIS A 8 -84.47 -28.02 -14.03
C HIS A 8 -83.45 -27.02 -14.60
N LEU A 9 -83.66 -26.53 -15.82
CA LEU A 9 -82.78 -25.50 -16.41
C LEU A 9 -82.83 -24.20 -15.61
N ASN A 10 -84.01 -23.78 -15.17
CA ASN A 10 -84.18 -22.59 -14.33
C ASN A 10 -83.59 -22.79 -12.93
N GLU A 11 -83.72 -23.98 -12.34
CA GLU A 11 -83.07 -24.32 -11.06
C GLU A 11 -81.54 -24.28 -11.19
N HIS A 12 -80.98 -24.83 -12.28
CA HIS A 12 -79.56 -24.74 -12.57
C HIS A 12 -79.11 -23.30 -12.77
N PHE A 13 -79.88 -22.49 -13.50
CA PHE A 13 -79.58 -21.08 -13.74
C PHE A 13 -79.64 -20.26 -12.44
N ASN A 14 -80.60 -20.57 -11.56
CA ASN A 14 -80.70 -19.96 -10.24
C ASN A 14 -79.56 -20.38 -9.32
N LEU A 15 -79.13 -21.65 -9.36
CA LEU A 15 -77.97 -22.15 -8.62
C LEU A 15 -76.67 -21.48 -9.09
N ILE A 16 -76.48 -21.37 -10.41
CA ILE A 16 -75.32 -20.70 -10.99
C ILE A 16 -75.32 -19.21 -10.64
N ASN A 17 -76.47 -18.53 -10.70
CA ASN A 17 -76.57 -17.12 -10.31
C ASN A 17 -76.38 -16.90 -8.80
N ALA A 18 -76.89 -17.80 -7.97
CA ALA A 18 -76.67 -17.76 -6.53
C ALA A 18 -75.18 -17.92 -6.16
N GLN A 19 -74.39 -18.60 -7.01
CA GLN A 19 -72.95 -18.76 -6.83
C GLN A 19 -72.13 -17.65 -7.51
N SER A 20 -72.62 -17.07 -8.62
CA SER A 20 -71.88 -16.05 -9.36
C SER A 20 -71.90 -14.68 -8.68
N VAL A 21 -73.00 -14.32 -8.01
CA VAL A 21 -73.12 -13.03 -7.31
C VAL A 21 -72.08 -12.88 -6.18
N PRO A 22 -71.90 -13.86 -5.26
CA PRO A 22 -70.84 -13.81 -4.25
C PRO A 22 -69.43 -13.70 -4.83
N LEU A 23 -69.16 -14.37 -5.97
CA LEU A 23 -67.84 -14.31 -6.63
C LEU A 23 -67.55 -12.93 -7.22
N VAL A 24 -68.56 -12.24 -7.75
CA VAL A 24 -68.42 -10.85 -8.22
C VAL A 24 -68.10 -9.92 -7.06
N ASP A 25 -68.77 -10.11 -5.92
CA ASP A 25 -68.52 -9.32 -4.70
C ASP A 25 -67.12 -9.58 -4.13
N GLU A 26 -66.64 -10.83 -4.14
CA GLU A 26 -65.26 -11.18 -3.77
C GLU A 26 -64.24 -10.55 -4.72
N ILE A 27 -64.47 -10.59 -6.04
CA ILE A 27 -63.59 -9.97 -7.04
C ILE A 27 -63.53 -8.45 -6.83
N ASN A 28 -64.68 -7.80 -6.59
CA ASN A 28 -64.72 -6.36 -6.32
C ASN A 28 -63.98 -6.02 -5.02
N THR A 29 -64.14 -6.83 -3.97
CA THR A 29 -63.41 -6.66 -2.70
C THR A 29 -61.90 -6.80 -2.90
N LEU A 30 -61.45 -7.80 -3.67
CA LEU A 30 -60.05 -7.97 -4.04
C LEU A 30 -59.52 -6.80 -4.87
N PHE A 31 -60.34 -6.25 -5.77
CA PHE A 31 -59.97 -5.10 -6.59
C PHE A 31 -59.82 -3.82 -5.77
N ASP A 32 -60.69 -3.59 -4.78
CA ASP A 32 -60.59 -2.46 -3.86
C ASP A 32 -59.41 -2.61 -2.87
N LEU A 33 -59.13 -3.84 -2.41
CA LEU A 33 -57.90 -4.16 -1.67
C LEU A 33 -56.65 -3.88 -2.51
N PHE A 34 -56.64 -4.31 -3.78
CA PHE A 34 -55.53 -4.06 -4.69
C PHE A 34 -55.34 -2.57 -4.97
N LYS A 35 -56.42 -1.81 -5.19
CA LYS A 35 -56.36 -0.34 -5.30
C LYS A 35 -55.79 0.33 -4.06
N THR A 36 -56.15 -0.16 -2.88
CA THR A 36 -55.65 0.37 -1.61
C THR A 36 -54.14 0.11 -1.47
N ILE A 37 -53.68 -1.10 -1.80
CA ILE A 37 -52.26 -1.46 -1.77
C ILE A 37 -51.45 -0.68 -2.82
N SER A 38 -51.99 -0.50 -4.02
CA SER A 38 -51.31 0.18 -5.13
C SER A 38 -51.30 1.71 -5.02
N SER A 39 -52.26 2.30 -4.28
CA SER A 39 -52.30 3.75 -4.03
C SER A 39 -51.52 4.16 -2.78
N SER A 40 -51.27 3.25 -1.83
CA SER A 40 -50.39 3.52 -0.70
C SER A 40 -48.93 3.32 -1.08
N ARG A 41 -48.13 4.39 -1.12
CA ARG A 41 -46.67 4.25 -1.14
C ARG A 41 -46.27 3.51 0.15
N PRO A 42 -45.63 2.33 0.06
CA PRO A 42 -45.29 1.58 1.27
C PRO A 42 -44.44 2.43 2.22
N SER A 43 -44.77 2.43 3.51
CA SER A 43 -44.07 3.22 4.54
C SER A 43 -42.55 2.96 4.54
N PHE A 44 -42.14 1.73 4.24
CA PHE A 44 -40.73 1.35 4.16
C PHE A 44 -39.95 2.13 3.08
N LEU A 45 -40.59 2.57 1.98
CA LEU A 45 -39.91 3.39 0.97
C LEU A 45 -39.63 4.81 1.46
N LEU A 46 -40.48 5.34 2.36
CA LEU A 46 -40.24 6.64 3.00
C LEU A 46 -39.12 6.53 4.04
N GLU A 47 -39.11 5.45 4.82
CA GLU A 47 -38.02 5.15 5.76
C GLU A 47 -36.68 4.98 5.04
N LEU A 48 -36.66 4.24 3.91
CA LEU A 48 -35.45 4.04 3.11
C LEU A 48 -34.93 5.34 2.49
N GLU A 49 -35.82 6.23 2.04
CA GLU A 49 -35.44 7.55 1.55
C GLU A 49 -34.91 8.44 2.67
N THR A 50 -35.49 8.36 3.88
CA THR A 50 -35.00 9.07 5.07
C THR A 50 -33.60 8.59 5.44
N TRP A 51 -33.37 7.28 5.47
CA TRP A 51 -32.05 6.70 5.73
C TRP A 51 -31.02 7.11 4.68
N ARG A 52 -31.41 7.17 3.40
CA ARG A 52 -30.54 7.65 2.33
C ARG A 52 -30.11 9.10 2.58
N GLN A 53 -31.06 9.97 2.90
CA GLN A 53 -30.79 11.39 3.17
C GLN A 53 -29.91 11.57 4.42
N ASP A 54 -30.19 10.85 5.50
CA ASP A 54 -29.40 10.88 6.73
C ASP A 54 -27.96 10.39 6.50
N ALA A 55 -27.79 9.32 5.72
CA ALA A 55 -26.48 8.79 5.37
C ALA A 55 -25.68 9.78 4.52
N CYS A 56 -26.29 10.36 3.48
CA CYS A 56 -25.67 11.41 2.68
C CYS A 56 -25.27 12.61 3.54
N GLY A 57 -26.16 13.10 4.41
CA GLY A 57 -25.86 14.22 5.30
C GLY A 57 -24.71 13.95 6.26
N LYS A 58 -24.59 12.73 6.79
CA LYS A 58 -23.45 12.32 7.62
C LYS A 58 -22.14 12.30 6.84
N ILE A 59 -22.16 11.77 5.62
CA ILE A 59 -20.98 11.74 4.74
C ILE A 59 -20.53 13.15 4.38
N ASP A 60 -21.47 14.03 4.01
CA ASP A 60 -21.18 15.42 3.66
C ASP A 60 -20.59 16.17 4.86
N ASN A 61 -21.17 16.01 6.04
CA ASN A 61 -20.65 16.63 7.26
C ASN A 61 -19.23 16.13 7.60
N LEU A 62 -18.99 14.82 7.46
CA LEU A 62 -17.66 14.24 7.68
C LEU A 62 -16.65 14.80 6.66
N TYR A 63 -17.02 14.86 5.38
CA TYR A 63 -16.19 15.43 4.33
C TYR A 63 -15.83 16.90 4.61
N GLN A 64 -16.81 17.73 4.98
CA GLN A 64 -16.56 19.14 5.32
C GLN A 64 -15.66 19.28 6.54
N THR A 65 -15.85 18.44 7.56
CA THR A 65 -14.99 18.44 8.76
C THR A 65 -13.55 18.10 8.41
N ILE A 66 -13.33 17.00 7.69
CA ILE A 66 -11.98 16.58 7.25
C ILE A 66 -11.33 17.64 6.37
N ARG A 67 -12.12 18.26 5.47
CA ARG A 67 -11.63 19.34 4.62
C ARG A 67 -11.18 20.55 5.44
N GLN A 68 -11.95 20.96 6.44
CA GLN A 68 -11.59 22.09 7.29
C GLN A 68 -10.32 21.78 8.11
N GLU A 69 -10.26 20.61 8.75
CA GLU A 69 -9.06 20.15 9.47
C GLU A 69 -7.81 20.16 8.58
N PHE A 70 -7.97 19.77 7.30
CA PHE A 70 -6.89 19.82 6.32
C PHE A 70 -6.47 21.25 5.98
N GLU A 71 -7.42 22.14 5.70
CA GLU A 71 -7.13 23.54 5.40
C GLU A 71 -6.42 24.25 6.57
N GLU A 72 -6.80 23.93 7.81
CA GLU A 72 -6.15 24.41 9.03
C GLU A 72 -4.70 23.87 9.15
N THR A 73 -4.51 22.57 8.99
CA THR A 73 -3.17 21.94 9.01
C THR A 73 -2.24 22.55 7.95
N LEU A 74 -2.74 22.77 6.73
CA LEU A 74 -2.00 23.43 5.65
C LEU A 74 -1.66 24.88 5.97
N ALA A 75 -2.52 25.60 6.69
CA ALA A 75 -2.23 26.95 7.11
C ALA A 75 -1.09 26.96 8.14
N GLU A 76 -1.13 26.05 9.12
CA GLU A 76 -0.08 25.91 10.13
C GLU A 76 1.28 25.55 9.51
N GLU A 77 1.31 24.60 8.58
CA GLU A 77 2.55 24.18 7.92
C GLU A 77 3.14 25.28 7.05
N ARG A 78 2.31 26.04 6.32
CA ARG A 78 2.77 27.22 5.57
C ARG A 78 3.34 28.31 6.48
N ILE A 79 2.73 28.54 7.63
CA ILE A 79 3.26 29.50 8.62
C ILE A 79 4.61 29.02 9.14
N LYS A 80 4.75 27.74 9.44
CA LYS A 80 6.00 27.15 9.90
C LYS A 80 7.12 27.26 8.85
N GLN A 81 6.86 26.85 7.61
CA GLN A 81 7.82 26.97 6.51
C GLN A 81 8.24 28.42 6.28
N LYS A 82 7.29 29.35 6.31
CA LYS A 82 7.60 30.78 6.20
C LYS A 82 8.54 31.25 7.31
N ASN A 83 8.28 30.84 8.56
CA ASN A 83 9.15 31.18 9.68
C ASN A 83 10.56 30.59 9.53
N GLU A 84 10.69 29.37 9.02
CA GLU A 84 11.99 28.72 8.75
C GLU A 84 12.77 29.45 7.63
N LEU A 85 12.08 29.87 6.57
CA LEU A 85 12.67 30.71 5.51
C LEU A 85 13.11 32.08 6.03
N ASP A 86 12.29 32.72 6.87
CA ASP A 86 12.64 34.01 7.48
C ASP A 86 13.87 33.87 8.41
N GLN A 87 13.99 32.76 9.15
CA GLN A 87 15.18 32.45 9.94
C GLN A 87 16.43 32.23 9.08
N LEU A 88 16.31 31.48 7.98
CA LEU A 88 17.41 31.28 7.02
C LEU A 88 17.87 32.61 6.42
N ARG A 89 16.92 33.45 6.01
CA ARG A 89 17.20 34.79 5.48
C ARG A 89 17.92 35.67 6.50
N ASN A 90 17.47 35.69 7.74
CA ASN A 90 18.13 36.46 8.81
C ASN A 90 19.56 35.98 9.07
N ARG A 91 19.79 34.66 8.99
CA ARG A 91 21.14 34.10 9.15
C ARG A 91 22.06 34.47 7.99
N ILE A 92 21.55 34.46 6.75
CA ILE A 92 22.30 34.93 5.58
C ILE A 92 22.65 36.42 5.72
N ASN A 93 21.69 37.26 6.10
CA ASN A 93 21.94 38.69 6.30
C ASN A 93 23.04 38.93 7.33
N LYS A 94 23.00 38.20 8.45
CA LYS A 94 24.03 38.30 9.50
C LYS A 94 25.43 37.92 8.98
N LEU A 95 25.55 36.84 8.21
CA LEU A 95 26.83 36.43 7.61
C LEU A 95 27.35 37.46 6.58
N ILE A 96 26.45 38.15 5.88
CA ILE A 96 26.80 39.24 4.96
C ILE A 96 27.31 40.46 5.76
N GLU A 97 26.63 40.83 6.84
CA GLU A 97 27.00 41.97 7.69
C GLU A 97 28.32 41.76 8.44
N GLU A 98 28.63 40.52 8.85
CA GLU A 98 29.84 40.19 9.59
C GLU A 98 31.08 40.01 8.67
N GLU A 99 30.92 39.95 7.35
CA GLU A 99 31.97 39.71 6.33
C GLU A 99 32.88 38.47 6.57
N GLU A 100 32.58 37.62 7.57
CA GLU A 100 33.35 36.44 7.98
C GLU A 100 32.55 35.13 7.83
N ALA A 101 32.05 34.85 6.62
CA ALA A 101 31.39 33.57 6.36
C ALA A 101 32.41 32.45 6.15
N SER A 102 32.32 31.36 6.94
CA SER A 102 33.12 30.16 6.67
C SER A 102 32.49 29.30 5.57
N GLN A 103 33.29 28.50 4.85
CA GLN A 103 32.76 27.54 3.86
C GLN A 103 31.74 26.57 4.47
N LYS A 104 31.95 26.19 5.73
CA LYS A 104 31.03 25.32 6.49
C LYS A 104 29.66 25.99 6.72
N ASP A 105 29.63 27.30 6.93
CA ASP A 105 28.37 28.04 7.08
C ASP A 105 27.59 28.07 5.76
N ILE A 106 28.30 28.25 4.64
CA ILE A 106 27.73 28.21 3.29
C ILE A 106 27.16 26.82 2.99
N ASP A 107 27.93 25.75 3.22
CA ASP A 107 27.50 24.37 2.95
C ASP A 107 26.27 23.99 3.80
N THR A 108 26.23 24.44 5.06
CA THR A 108 25.08 24.22 5.96
C THR A 108 23.82 24.91 5.43
N ILE A 109 23.94 26.12 4.90
CA ILE A 109 22.82 26.86 4.32
C ILE A 109 22.35 26.19 3.03
N ILE A 110 23.26 25.75 2.16
CA ILE A 110 22.92 25.04 0.91
C ILE A 110 22.16 23.73 1.20
N LEU A 111 22.62 22.96 2.20
CA LEU A 111 21.95 21.73 2.62
C LEU A 111 20.52 22.01 3.10
N LYS A 112 20.33 23.04 3.93
CA LYS A 112 19.00 23.43 4.41
C LYS A 112 18.10 23.93 3.30
N ILE A 113 18.60 24.76 2.38
CA ILE A 113 17.82 25.22 1.23
C ILE A 113 17.36 24.02 0.38
N SER A 114 18.25 23.07 0.11
CA SER A 114 17.91 21.85 -0.64
C SER A 114 16.83 21.02 0.06
N GLN A 115 16.89 20.89 1.38
CA GLN A 115 15.86 20.19 2.16
C GLN A 115 14.50 20.90 2.12
N GLU A 116 14.48 22.23 2.23
CA GLU A 116 13.23 23.01 2.15
C GLU A 116 12.62 22.98 0.74
N TYR A 117 13.45 23.04 -0.31
CA TYR A 117 12.98 22.98 -1.70
C TYR A 117 12.25 21.65 -2.00
N ILE A 118 12.79 20.54 -1.52
CA ILE A 118 12.17 19.20 -1.61
C ILE A 118 10.83 19.16 -0.87
N THR A 119 10.71 19.91 0.23
CA THR A 119 9.50 19.95 1.06
C THR A 119 8.40 20.82 0.42
N ILE A 120 8.76 21.88 -0.30
CA ILE A 120 7.83 22.80 -0.99
C ILE A 120 7.30 22.21 -2.30
N GLU A 121 8.11 21.46 -3.05
CA GLU A 121 7.69 20.89 -4.35
C GLU A 121 6.76 19.68 -4.21
N LYS A 122 6.71 19.02 -3.05
CA LYS A 122 5.75 17.93 -2.84
C LYS A 122 4.35 18.50 -2.61
N PRO A 123 3.32 18.08 -3.36
CA PRO A 123 1.94 18.37 -3.00
C PRO A 123 1.73 17.89 -1.58
N THR A 124 1.27 18.78 -0.70
CA THR A 124 0.97 18.42 0.69
C THR A 124 -0.19 17.45 0.68
N THR A 125 0.11 16.16 0.57
CA THR A 125 -0.86 15.09 0.74
C THR A 125 -1.18 15.04 2.22
N LEU A 126 -2.47 14.91 2.54
CA LEU A 126 -2.94 14.61 3.88
C LEU A 126 -2.31 13.26 4.28
N SER A 127 -1.12 13.31 4.88
CA SER A 127 -0.52 12.18 5.57
C SER A 127 -1.30 11.99 6.87
N LYS A 128 -2.58 11.61 6.77
CA LYS A 128 -3.12 10.73 7.79
C LYS A 128 -2.17 9.56 7.81
N ASP A 129 -1.65 9.23 8.98
CA ASP A 129 -0.80 8.07 9.15
C ASP A 129 -1.62 6.87 8.66
N LEU A 130 -1.35 6.47 7.40
CA LEU A 130 -2.03 5.41 6.67
C LEU A 130 -1.62 4.10 7.34
N TRP A 131 -2.11 3.89 8.55
CA TRP A 131 -1.68 2.77 9.36
C TRP A 131 -2.57 1.56 9.10
N LEU A 132 -1.96 0.39 9.31
CA LEU A 132 -2.61 -0.87 9.04
C LEU A 132 -3.79 -1.05 9.98
N HIS A 133 -4.96 -1.36 9.41
CA HIS A 133 -5.99 -2.00 10.23
C HIS A 133 -5.44 -3.30 10.78
N SER A 134 -5.67 -3.53 12.07
CA SER A 134 -5.16 -4.67 12.83
C SER A 134 -5.56 -6.04 12.24
N ASN A 135 -6.63 -6.08 11.43
CA ASN A 135 -7.04 -7.28 10.70
C ASN A 135 -6.91 -7.10 9.19
N PRO A 136 -6.39 -8.11 8.47
CA PRO A 136 -6.42 -8.10 7.02
C PRO A 136 -7.87 -8.13 6.54
N TRP A 137 -8.17 -7.35 5.51
CA TRP A 137 -9.50 -7.36 4.87
C TRP A 137 -9.65 -8.55 3.92
N LYS A 138 -8.52 -9.10 3.44
CA LYS A 138 -8.48 -10.29 2.59
C LYS A 138 -7.23 -11.11 2.88
N THR A 139 -7.39 -12.43 2.92
CA THR A 139 -6.30 -13.37 3.15
C THR A 139 -6.33 -14.46 2.08
N MET A 140 -5.17 -14.73 1.49
CA MET A 140 -4.98 -15.85 0.56
C MET A 140 -4.07 -16.90 1.19
N PRO A 141 -4.54 -18.14 1.35
CA PRO A 141 -3.72 -19.23 1.88
C PRO A 141 -2.67 -19.67 0.85
N LEU A 142 -1.49 -20.06 1.33
CA LEU A 142 -0.34 -20.49 0.55
C LEU A 142 0.02 -21.92 0.88
N LYS A 143 0.45 -22.67 -0.14
CA LYS A 143 0.99 -24.02 0.03
C LYS A 143 2.51 -23.94 0.03
N ASN A 144 3.10 -23.88 1.23
CA ASN A 144 4.55 -23.80 1.44
C ASN A 144 5.20 -22.64 0.67
N CYS A 145 4.99 -21.42 1.17
CA CYS A 145 5.56 -20.24 0.55
C CYS A 145 7.07 -20.16 0.76
N ASP A 146 7.78 -19.69 -0.26
CA ASP A 146 9.13 -19.16 -0.08
C ASP A 146 9.05 -17.73 0.50
N ARG A 147 10.16 -17.15 0.92
CA ARG A 147 10.18 -15.85 1.63
C ARG A 147 10.12 -14.63 0.69
N SER A 148 9.71 -14.84 -0.56
CA SER A 148 9.84 -13.87 -1.64
C SER A 148 8.48 -13.48 -2.19
N ILE A 149 8.23 -12.18 -2.19
CA ILE A 149 7.06 -11.53 -2.73
C ILE A 149 7.52 -10.21 -3.38
N ALA A 150 6.93 -9.85 -4.51
CA ALA A 150 7.12 -8.59 -5.19
C ALA A 150 5.76 -8.10 -5.67
N ALA A 151 5.61 -6.80 -5.91
CA ALA A 151 4.36 -6.22 -6.37
C ALA A 151 4.62 -5.11 -7.38
N SER A 152 3.64 -4.92 -8.27
CA SER A 152 3.41 -3.68 -8.99
C SER A 152 2.06 -3.10 -8.57
N ASP A 153 1.60 -2.03 -9.23
CA ASP A 153 0.30 -1.44 -8.96
C ASP A 153 -0.86 -2.41 -9.24
N ASN A 154 -0.66 -3.35 -10.15
CA ASN A 154 -1.71 -4.23 -10.65
C ASN A 154 -1.50 -5.70 -10.33
N HIS A 155 -0.26 -6.11 -10.06
CA HIS A 155 0.07 -7.52 -9.91
C HIS A 155 0.88 -7.81 -8.66
N LEU A 156 0.65 -9.01 -8.13
CA LEU A 156 1.40 -9.56 -7.01
C LEU A 156 2.14 -10.80 -7.49
N LEU A 157 3.45 -10.80 -7.32
CA LEU A 157 4.33 -11.89 -7.70
C LEU A 157 4.77 -12.65 -6.45
N VAL A 158 4.51 -13.96 -6.41
CA VAL A 158 4.74 -14.80 -5.23
C VAL A 158 5.49 -16.05 -5.62
N VAL A 159 6.54 -16.39 -4.85
CA VAL A 159 7.26 -17.66 -5.02
C VAL A 159 6.67 -18.71 -4.08
N GLN A 160 6.15 -19.82 -4.63
CA GLN A 160 5.70 -20.97 -3.86
C GLN A 160 6.24 -22.27 -4.46
N THR A 161 6.80 -23.15 -3.64
CA THR A 161 7.24 -24.49 -4.07
C THR A 161 8.05 -24.49 -5.39
N HIS A 162 9.03 -23.59 -5.52
CA HIS A 162 9.87 -23.42 -6.73
C HIS A 162 9.13 -23.00 -8.00
N LYS A 163 7.96 -22.40 -7.86
CA LYS A 163 7.20 -21.77 -8.94
C LYS A 163 6.91 -20.33 -8.61
N LEU A 164 6.83 -19.53 -9.66
CA LEU A 164 6.49 -18.13 -9.62
C LEU A 164 5.03 -17.98 -10.04
N TYR A 165 4.23 -17.36 -9.18
CA TYR A 165 2.81 -17.13 -9.41
C TYR A 165 2.56 -15.63 -9.51
N LEU A 166 1.91 -15.23 -10.60
CA LEU A 166 1.48 -13.85 -10.83
C LEU A 166 -0.02 -13.75 -10.57
N PHE A 167 -0.42 -12.93 -9.61
CA PHE A 167 -1.81 -12.68 -9.25
C PHE A 167 -2.23 -11.27 -9.60
N ASP A 168 -3.51 -11.06 -9.90
CA ASP A 168 -4.11 -9.72 -10.03
C ASP A 168 -4.51 -9.13 -8.66
N GLN A 169 -5.09 -7.92 -8.67
CA GLN A 169 -5.64 -7.23 -7.48
C GLN A 169 -6.72 -8.03 -6.74
N GLN A 170 -7.43 -8.92 -7.44
CA GLN A 170 -8.43 -9.82 -6.86
C GLN A 170 -7.81 -11.14 -6.39
N LEU A 171 -6.48 -11.28 -6.40
CA LEU A 171 -5.73 -12.49 -6.07
C LEU A 171 -6.11 -13.68 -6.97
N THR A 172 -6.53 -13.39 -8.21
CA THR A 172 -6.76 -14.40 -9.24
C THR A 172 -5.44 -14.70 -9.93
N LEU A 173 -5.15 -15.98 -10.13
CA LEU A 173 -3.93 -16.41 -10.83
C LEU A 173 -3.99 -16.02 -12.31
N GLN A 174 -3.02 -15.22 -12.75
CA GLN A 174 -2.87 -14.76 -14.13
C GLN A 174 -1.81 -15.56 -14.89
N ASN A 175 -0.69 -15.90 -14.23
CA ASN A 175 0.37 -16.69 -14.84
C ASN A 175 1.13 -17.54 -13.81
N GLU A 176 1.68 -18.67 -14.26
CA GLU A 176 2.57 -19.55 -13.52
C GLU A 176 3.83 -19.82 -14.34
N SER A 177 5.00 -19.71 -13.72
CA SER A 177 6.29 -20.00 -14.36
C SER A 177 7.18 -20.81 -13.41
N GLN A 178 8.11 -21.58 -13.97
CA GLN A 178 9.13 -22.24 -13.15
C GLN A 178 10.09 -21.21 -12.57
N TYR A 179 10.54 -21.42 -11.32
CA TYR A 179 11.47 -20.53 -10.63
C TYR A 179 12.79 -21.24 -10.34
N PRO A 180 13.76 -21.23 -11.27
CA PRO A 180 15.17 -21.35 -10.91
C PRO A 180 15.67 -20.01 -10.32
N TYR A 181 16.58 -20.08 -9.33
CA TYR A 181 17.17 -18.96 -8.60
C TYR A 181 17.92 -17.97 -9.52
N ASP A 182 17.18 -17.14 -10.25
CA ASP A 182 17.68 -16.23 -11.26
C ASP A 182 16.92 -14.88 -11.19
N ILE A 183 17.35 -13.92 -12.01
CA ILE A 183 16.67 -12.64 -12.19
C ILE A 183 15.71 -12.75 -13.38
N TYR A 184 14.52 -12.19 -13.24
CA TYR A 184 13.45 -12.24 -14.22
C TYR A 184 12.93 -10.85 -14.53
N THR A 185 12.50 -10.65 -15.76
CA THR A 185 11.69 -9.51 -16.16
C THR A 185 10.25 -9.95 -16.35
N LEU A 186 9.32 -9.09 -15.93
CA LEU A 186 7.90 -9.21 -16.21
C LEU A 186 7.52 -8.17 -17.27
N ASP A 187 6.98 -8.64 -18.37
CA ASP A 187 6.29 -7.77 -19.34
C ASP A 187 4.81 -7.69 -18.93
N GLU A 188 4.39 -6.55 -18.39
CA GLU A 188 3.01 -6.35 -17.94
C GLU A 188 1.98 -6.32 -19.07
N GLN A 189 2.38 -6.06 -20.32
CA GLN A 189 1.43 -6.06 -21.44
C GLN A 189 1.10 -7.49 -21.87
N THR A 190 2.11 -8.36 -21.88
CA THR A 190 1.94 -9.76 -22.30
C THR A 190 1.76 -10.71 -21.12
N MET A 191 1.92 -10.22 -19.89
CA MET A 191 2.04 -11.00 -18.65
C MET A 191 3.12 -12.07 -18.72
N THR A 192 4.15 -11.90 -19.55
CA THR A 192 5.20 -12.91 -19.72
C THR A 192 6.35 -12.68 -18.75
N VAL A 193 6.75 -13.73 -18.06
CA VAL A 193 7.95 -13.74 -17.22
C VAL A 193 9.09 -14.35 -18.04
N LYS A 194 10.18 -13.60 -18.21
CA LYS A 194 11.37 -14.05 -18.94
C LYS A 194 12.59 -14.00 -18.03
N LYS A 195 13.42 -15.03 -18.10
CA LYS A 195 14.71 -15.03 -17.43
C LYS A 195 15.61 -13.96 -18.06
N SER A 196 16.17 -13.09 -17.23
CA SER A 196 17.13 -12.07 -17.67
C SER A 196 18.46 -12.71 -18.02
N THR A 197 19.06 -12.28 -19.14
CA THR A 197 20.42 -12.66 -19.51
C THR A 197 21.42 -11.73 -18.81
N PHE A 198 21.94 -12.14 -17.65
CA PHE A 198 23.07 -11.48 -17.03
C PHE A 198 24.38 -11.88 -17.71
N SER A 199 25.35 -10.96 -17.72
CA SER A 199 26.73 -11.35 -17.99
C SER A 199 27.18 -12.38 -16.94
N ASN A 200 27.68 -13.54 -17.40
CA ASN A 200 28.02 -14.70 -16.56
C ASN A 200 28.88 -14.36 -15.34
N ARG A 201 29.68 -13.29 -15.40
CA ARG A 201 30.59 -12.86 -14.33
C ARG A 201 29.89 -12.51 -13.01
N PHE A 202 28.60 -12.18 -13.04
CA PHE A 202 27.86 -11.77 -11.83
C PHE A 202 26.95 -12.87 -11.28
N MET A 203 26.76 -13.98 -12.02
CA MET A 203 25.92 -15.10 -11.58
C MET A 203 26.61 -15.98 -10.53
N GLU A 204 27.93 -15.87 -10.36
CA GLU A 204 28.69 -16.66 -9.38
C GLU A 204 28.58 -16.12 -7.94
N ARG A 205 27.92 -14.99 -7.72
CA ARG A 205 27.79 -14.37 -6.40
C ARG A 205 26.50 -14.80 -5.70
N GLU A 206 26.58 -14.98 -4.38
CA GLU A 206 25.38 -15.12 -3.55
C GLU A 206 24.76 -13.74 -3.29
N TRP A 207 23.60 -13.52 -3.89
CA TRP A 207 22.77 -12.34 -3.67
C TRP A 207 21.89 -12.51 -2.42
N TRP A 208 21.66 -11.42 -1.69
CA TRP A 208 20.83 -11.44 -0.48
C TRP A 208 19.44 -10.83 -0.67
N CYS A 209 19.38 -9.58 -1.12
CA CYS A 209 18.15 -8.87 -1.42
C CYS A 209 18.34 -7.96 -2.64
N GLY A 210 17.23 -7.49 -3.19
CA GLY A 210 17.23 -6.59 -4.33
C GLY A 210 15.96 -5.76 -4.40
N THR A 211 16.07 -4.61 -5.07
CA THR A 211 14.98 -3.68 -5.35
C THR A 211 15.28 -2.96 -6.67
N CYS A 212 14.29 -2.35 -7.29
CA CYS A 212 14.46 -1.61 -8.53
C CYS A 212 13.83 -0.22 -8.42
N SER A 213 14.52 0.78 -8.96
CA SER A 213 13.91 2.05 -9.36
C SER A 213 13.39 1.93 -10.80
N ASN A 214 13.00 3.05 -11.40
CA ASN A 214 12.59 3.08 -12.81
C ASN A 214 13.71 2.69 -13.77
N ASP A 215 14.96 3.02 -13.42
CA ASP A 215 16.10 2.93 -14.34
C ASP A 215 17.19 1.96 -13.87
N SER A 216 17.23 1.67 -12.56
CA SER A 216 18.29 0.88 -11.94
C SER A 216 17.74 -0.29 -11.13
N LEU A 217 18.42 -1.44 -11.23
CA LEU A 217 18.29 -2.57 -10.31
C LEU A 217 19.41 -2.50 -9.28
N PHE A 218 19.04 -2.53 -8.00
CA PHE A 218 19.97 -2.61 -6.88
C PHE A 218 19.92 -4.00 -6.27
N VAL A 219 21.08 -4.62 -6.05
CA VAL A 219 21.19 -5.92 -5.36
C VAL A 219 22.35 -5.91 -4.37
N THR A 220 22.22 -6.66 -3.28
CA THR A 220 23.23 -6.72 -2.22
C THR A 220 23.92 -8.08 -2.16
N ALA A 221 25.21 -8.07 -1.87
CA ALA A 221 25.96 -9.29 -1.63
C ALA A 221 25.63 -9.87 -0.24
N LYS A 222 25.51 -11.20 -0.15
CA LYS A 222 25.23 -11.91 1.11
C LYS A 222 26.48 -12.12 1.96
N VAL A 223 27.11 -11.03 2.38
CA VAL A 223 28.34 -11.03 3.21
C VAL A 223 28.34 -9.86 4.19
N VAL A 224 29.02 -9.99 5.33
CA VAL A 224 29.33 -8.86 6.21
C VAL A 224 30.25 -7.88 5.46
N GLY A 225 30.03 -6.58 5.62
CA GLY A 225 30.56 -5.54 4.73
C GLY A 225 29.89 -5.59 3.36
N SER A 226 28.57 -5.75 3.32
CA SER A 226 27.81 -5.96 2.08
C SER A 226 28.00 -4.80 1.08
N SER A 227 28.49 -5.11 -0.12
CA SER A 227 28.43 -4.15 -1.24
C SER A 227 27.02 -4.10 -1.83
N VAL A 228 26.63 -2.92 -2.33
CA VAL A 228 25.42 -2.73 -3.16
C VAL A 228 25.86 -2.59 -4.61
N PHE A 229 25.25 -3.37 -5.50
CA PHE A 229 25.52 -3.35 -6.93
C PHE A 229 24.35 -2.69 -7.63
N GLU A 230 24.66 -1.71 -8.46
CA GLU A 230 23.70 -1.03 -9.31
C GLU A 230 23.85 -1.51 -10.74
N PHE A 231 22.73 -1.92 -11.33
CA PHE A 231 22.65 -2.35 -12.72
C PHE A 231 21.64 -1.49 -13.47
N SER A 232 21.88 -1.24 -14.76
CA SER A 232 20.89 -0.64 -15.65
C SER A 232 19.74 -1.63 -15.91
N LEU A 233 18.52 -1.15 -16.15
CA LEU A 233 17.39 -2.03 -16.49
C LEU A 233 17.19 -2.22 -18.00
N GLN A 234 17.49 -1.21 -18.81
CA GLN A 234 17.26 -1.21 -20.26
C GLN A 234 18.39 -0.52 -21.02
N PRO A 235 18.68 -0.94 -22.28
CA PRO A 235 18.11 -2.08 -23.01
C PRO A 235 18.71 -3.45 -22.59
N SER A 236 19.77 -3.44 -21.78
CA SER A 236 20.44 -4.61 -21.22
C SER A 236 20.72 -4.38 -19.74
N ILE A 237 20.76 -5.48 -18.97
CA ILE A 237 21.13 -5.41 -17.56
C ILE A 237 22.65 -5.46 -17.45
N GLU A 238 23.26 -4.29 -17.25
CA GLU A 238 24.69 -4.10 -17.18
C GLU A 238 25.08 -3.47 -15.84
N LEU A 239 26.23 -3.86 -15.30
CA LEU A 239 26.72 -3.28 -14.06
C LEU A 239 27.08 -1.81 -14.32
N VAL A 240 26.40 -0.91 -13.62
CA VAL A 240 26.72 0.51 -13.58
C VAL A 240 27.83 0.73 -12.56
N GLU A 241 27.64 0.28 -11.33
CA GLU A 241 28.60 0.52 -10.26
C GLU A 241 28.52 -0.52 -9.12
N GLU A 242 29.66 -0.78 -8.48
CA GLU A 242 29.75 -1.52 -7.22
C GLU A 242 30.04 -0.54 -6.08
N HIS A 243 29.07 -0.32 -5.21
CA HIS A 243 29.18 0.52 -4.03
C HIS A 243 29.68 -0.29 -2.85
N ARG A 244 30.99 -0.19 -2.58
CA ARG A 244 31.65 -0.89 -1.47
C ARG A 244 31.50 -0.13 -0.15
N PRO A 245 31.63 -0.81 1.00
CA PRO A 245 31.79 -0.14 2.29
C PRO A 245 32.88 0.96 2.24
N PRO A 246 32.70 2.12 2.90
CA PRO A 246 31.68 2.41 3.91
C PRO A 246 30.44 3.18 3.39
N ILE A 247 30.11 3.13 2.09
CA ILE A 247 29.06 4.00 1.50
C ILE A 247 27.69 3.75 2.16
N PHE A 248 27.21 2.52 2.11
CA PHE A 248 25.89 2.13 2.63
C PHE A 248 25.94 1.34 3.94
N CYS A 249 27.06 0.65 4.20
CA CYS A 249 27.33 -0.04 5.46
C CYS A 249 28.84 -0.05 5.72
N THR A 250 29.25 -0.24 6.97
CA THR A 250 30.64 -0.44 7.38
C THR A 250 31.08 -1.90 7.16
N GLN A 251 32.37 -2.19 7.37
CA GLN A 251 32.93 -3.54 7.15
C GLN A 251 32.45 -4.60 8.15
N ASP A 252 31.92 -4.18 9.30
CA ASP A 252 31.37 -4.99 10.38
C ASP A 252 29.83 -5.06 10.37
N GLU A 253 29.19 -4.43 9.38
CA GLU A 253 27.75 -4.38 9.22
C GLU A 253 27.26 -5.28 8.09
N PHE A 254 25.99 -5.66 8.13
CA PHE A 254 25.30 -6.47 7.13
C PHE A 254 24.05 -5.74 6.64
N ILE A 255 23.85 -5.67 5.32
CA ILE A 255 22.62 -5.11 4.76
C ILE A 255 21.54 -6.18 4.76
N SER A 256 20.57 -6.05 5.67
CA SER A 256 19.46 -6.99 5.83
C SER A 256 18.40 -6.84 4.75
N ASP A 257 18.14 -5.62 4.27
CA ASP A 257 17.19 -5.39 3.19
C ASP A 257 17.42 -4.04 2.51
N ILE A 258 16.92 -3.91 1.28
CA ILE A 258 16.87 -2.65 0.55
C ILE A 258 15.53 -2.48 -0.14
N SER A 259 15.08 -1.23 -0.25
CA SER A 259 13.87 -0.89 -1.01
C SER A 259 14.03 0.49 -1.67
N ALA A 260 13.70 0.59 -2.95
CA ALA A 260 13.72 1.85 -3.68
C ALA A 260 12.31 2.46 -3.75
N SER A 261 12.21 3.78 -3.58
CA SER A 261 11.04 4.60 -3.91
C SER A 261 11.51 5.85 -4.61
N ASN A 262 10.90 6.20 -5.75
CA ASN A 262 11.20 7.43 -6.47
C ASN A 262 12.72 7.58 -6.71
N ASN A 263 13.34 8.55 -6.03
CA ASN A 263 14.77 8.87 -6.11
C ASN A 263 15.56 8.45 -4.86
N PHE A 264 14.98 7.62 -4.01
CA PHE A 264 15.59 7.21 -2.74
C PHE A 264 15.76 5.69 -2.66
N LEU A 265 16.85 5.30 -2.00
CA LEU A 265 17.16 3.93 -1.64
C LEU A 265 17.18 3.84 -0.11
N ALA A 266 16.21 3.12 0.45
CA ALA A 266 16.20 2.80 1.86
C ALA A 266 16.95 1.49 2.12
N ILE A 267 17.72 1.48 3.20
CA ILE A 267 18.64 0.39 3.53
C ILE A 267 18.49 0.05 5.01
N ALA A 268 18.16 -1.22 5.29
CA ALA A 268 18.15 -1.76 6.64
C ALA A 268 19.50 -2.43 6.92
N VAL A 269 20.23 -1.91 7.90
CA VAL A 269 21.59 -2.35 8.26
C VAL A 269 21.60 -2.91 9.68
N VAL A 270 22.30 -4.02 9.88
CA VAL A 270 22.43 -4.72 11.17
C VAL A 270 23.90 -4.97 11.45
N ASN A 271 24.35 -4.80 12.70
CA ASN A 271 25.71 -5.14 13.13
C ASN A 271 25.75 -6.41 14.00
N ASP A 272 26.96 -6.80 14.42
CA ASP A 272 27.22 -7.95 15.28
C ASP A 272 26.69 -7.81 16.73
N LYS A 273 26.34 -6.59 17.14
CA LYS A 273 25.80 -6.23 18.46
C LYS A 273 24.28 -6.14 18.49
N ASP A 274 23.61 -6.61 17.43
CA ASP A 274 22.16 -6.56 17.31
C ASP A 274 21.61 -5.12 17.22
N ASP A 275 22.46 -4.14 16.91
CA ASP A 275 22.01 -2.78 16.66
C ASP A 275 21.54 -2.68 15.20
N VAL A 276 20.40 -2.01 15.01
CA VAL A 276 19.75 -1.88 13.71
C VAL A 276 19.54 -0.43 13.39
N ARG A 277 20.01 -0.03 12.20
CA ARG A 277 19.71 1.27 11.63
C ARG A 277 18.97 1.14 10.32
N PHE A 278 18.14 2.12 10.05
CA PHE A 278 17.43 2.28 8.79
C PHE A 278 17.80 3.62 8.20
N ASP A 279 18.42 3.56 7.04
CA ASP A 279 19.00 4.72 6.39
C ASP A 279 18.29 4.98 5.07
N LEU A 280 18.13 6.25 4.74
CA LEU A 280 17.62 6.68 3.45
C LEU A 280 18.69 7.44 2.69
N TYR A 281 18.96 7.04 1.46
CA TYR A 281 19.94 7.67 0.58
C TYR A 281 19.27 8.19 -0.68
N ALA A 282 19.66 9.38 -1.14
CA ALA A 282 19.31 9.82 -2.49
C ALA A 282 20.12 9.03 -3.52
N ILE A 283 19.46 8.38 -4.50
CA ILE A 283 20.11 7.50 -5.48
C ILE A 283 21.15 8.26 -6.31
N GLY A 284 20.80 9.46 -6.79
CA GLY A 284 21.67 10.24 -7.69
C GLY A 284 22.93 10.81 -7.02
N THR A 285 22.84 11.26 -5.76
CA THR A 285 23.96 11.89 -5.05
C THR A 285 24.62 10.98 -4.03
N ARG A 286 23.96 9.89 -3.65
CA ARG A 286 24.36 8.94 -2.60
C ARG A 286 24.53 9.59 -1.24
N GLN A 287 23.97 10.79 -1.06
CA GLN A 287 23.95 11.46 0.22
C GLN A 287 22.86 10.85 1.09
N GLN A 288 23.22 10.58 2.35
CA GLN A 288 22.27 10.12 3.35
C GLN A 288 21.31 11.27 3.68
N ALA A 289 20.02 11.05 3.41
CA ALA A 289 18.96 11.99 3.74
C ALA A 289 18.65 11.96 5.25
N TRP A 290 18.56 10.76 5.83
CA TRP A 290 18.39 10.55 7.26
C TRP A 290 18.81 9.13 7.69
N SER A 291 18.94 8.95 9.00
CA SER A 291 19.20 7.68 9.68
C SER A 291 18.26 7.54 10.87
N LEU A 292 17.66 6.36 11.03
CA LEU A 292 16.85 5.99 12.19
C LEU A 292 17.47 4.79 12.88
N GLN A 293 17.87 4.96 14.13
CA GLN A 293 18.29 3.86 14.98
C GLN A 293 17.05 3.21 15.62
N LEU A 294 16.92 1.89 15.47
CA LEU A 294 15.89 1.11 16.14
C LEU A 294 16.43 0.45 17.41
N ASP A 295 15.51 0.05 18.30
CA ASP A 295 15.81 -0.79 19.46
C ASP A 295 16.61 -2.02 19.04
N ARG A 296 17.43 -2.59 19.93
CA ARG A 296 18.19 -3.80 19.63
C ARG A 296 17.30 -4.93 19.12
N ILE A 297 17.63 -5.48 17.97
CA ILE A 297 16.96 -6.61 17.34
C ILE A 297 18.01 -7.69 17.13
N PRO A 298 17.80 -8.91 17.67
CA PRO A 298 18.78 -9.99 17.55
C PRO A 298 19.33 -10.14 16.12
N SER A 299 20.63 -10.29 15.93
CA SER A 299 21.34 -10.37 14.62
C SER A 299 20.89 -11.54 13.75
N THR A 300 20.28 -12.55 14.35
CA THR A 300 19.58 -13.63 13.61
C THR A 300 18.30 -13.14 12.92
N CYS A 301 17.85 -11.92 13.24
CA CYS A 301 16.62 -11.35 12.72
C CYS A 301 16.81 -10.93 11.27
N ARG A 302 15.83 -11.34 10.47
CA ARG A 302 15.68 -10.85 9.11
C ARG A 302 14.74 -9.67 9.19
N ILE A 303 15.32 -8.50 9.03
CA ILE A 303 14.58 -7.27 8.90
C ILE A 303 14.27 -7.10 7.43
N ARG A 304 13.02 -6.77 7.14
CA ARG A 304 12.58 -6.39 5.80
C ARG A 304 12.06 -4.97 5.82
N CYS A 305 12.17 -4.28 4.70
CA CYS A 305 11.60 -2.96 4.51
C CYS A 305 10.86 -2.90 3.19
N CYS A 306 9.79 -2.11 3.17
CA CYS A 306 9.12 -1.75 1.93
C CYS A 306 8.65 -0.30 2.02
N THR A 307 8.40 0.26 0.86
CA THR A 307 7.83 1.58 0.70
C THR A 307 6.35 1.55 1.04
N LEU A 308 5.85 2.71 1.46
CA LEU A 308 4.44 3.04 1.54
C LEU A 308 4.22 4.32 0.73
N ASN A 309 2.95 4.67 0.54
CA ASN A 309 2.55 5.97 -0.02
C ASN A 309 3.31 7.15 0.60
N ASN A 310 3.46 8.20 -0.21
CA ASN A 310 4.04 9.48 0.22
C ASN A 310 5.47 9.32 0.78
N ASP A 311 6.27 8.41 0.20
CA ASP A 311 7.65 8.12 0.62
C ASP A 311 7.78 7.73 2.11
N GLN A 312 6.73 7.14 2.67
CA GLN A 312 6.79 6.51 3.98
C GLN A 312 7.34 5.08 3.84
N TRP A 313 7.66 4.46 4.97
CA TRP A 313 8.30 3.15 4.99
C TRP A 313 7.70 2.27 6.08
N ILE A 314 7.64 0.98 5.80
CA ILE A 314 7.42 -0.04 6.82
C ILE A 314 8.68 -0.86 6.96
N MET A 315 9.13 -1.03 8.20
CA MET A 315 10.09 -2.08 8.55
C MET A 315 9.40 -3.21 9.30
N ILE A 316 9.90 -4.42 9.07
CA ILE A 316 9.36 -5.66 9.60
C ILE A 316 10.44 -6.32 10.44
N ASP A 317 10.20 -6.42 11.74
CA ASP A 317 10.96 -7.29 12.62
C ASP A 317 10.23 -8.63 12.72
N ARG A 318 10.74 -9.61 11.98
CA ARG A 318 10.21 -10.97 11.96
C ARG A 318 10.22 -11.63 13.34
N ASN A 319 11.27 -11.43 14.13
CA ASN A 319 11.48 -12.14 15.39
C ASN A 319 10.55 -11.61 16.49
N LYS A 320 10.44 -10.28 16.60
CA LYS A 320 9.50 -9.66 17.55
C LYS A 320 8.05 -9.67 17.05
N ARG A 321 7.86 -9.93 15.75
CA ARG A 321 6.59 -9.78 15.04
C ARG A 321 6.12 -8.34 15.14
N GLU A 322 7.00 -7.39 14.86
CA GLU A 322 6.71 -5.97 14.96
C GLU A 322 6.80 -5.32 13.58
N LEU A 323 5.88 -4.38 13.33
CA LEU A 323 5.87 -3.51 12.18
C LEU A 323 6.17 -2.09 12.68
N TYR A 324 7.13 -1.43 12.04
CA TYR A 324 7.54 -0.07 12.36
C TYR A 324 7.10 0.84 11.21
N HIS A 325 6.27 1.82 11.53
CA HIS A 325 5.88 2.88 10.59
C HIS A 325 6.88 4.00 10.63
N ILE A 326 7.48 4.34 9.50
CA ILE A 326 8.50 5.37 9.43
C ILE A 326 8.05 6.43 8.42
N SER A 327 8.02 7.67 8.87
CA SER A 327 7.71 8.83 8.02
C SER A 327 8.77 9.04 6.95
N GLN A 328 8.43 9.86 5.93
CA GLN A 328 9.38 10.30 4.90
C GLN A 328 10.64 11.01 5.43
N ASN A 329 10.59 11.53 6.66
CA ASN A 329 11.69 12.25 7.31
C ASN A 329 12.42 11.41 8.37
N GLY A 330 12.24 10.09 8.35
CA GLY A 330 12.95 9.16 9.24
C GLY A 330 12.43 9.13 10.68
N LYS A 331 11.29 9.77 10.98
CA LYS A 331 10.65 9.65 12.30
C LYS A 331 9.81 8.39 12.38
N LEU A 332 9.96 7.64 13.47
CA LEU A 332 9.07 6.54 13.83
C LEU A 332 7.69 7.10 14.21
N LEU A 333 6.67 6.77 13.42
CA LEU A 333 5.29 7.22 13.61
C LEU A 333 4.52 6.25 14.51
N ASN A 334 4.68 4.95 14.27
CA ASN A 334 3.97 3.91 14.99
C ASN A 334 4.77 2.62 15.07
N LYS A 335 4.44 1.78 16.05
CA LYS A 335 5.00 0.45 16.27
C LYS A 335 3.87 -0.49 16.69
N GLU A 336 3.60 -1.52 15.89
CA GLU A 336 2.54 -2.48 16.18
C GLU A 336 3.06 -3.91 16.15
N LYS A 337 2.50 -4.75 17.04
CA LYS A 337 2.75 -6.18 17.02
C LYS A 337 1.80 -6.88 16.06
N TYR A 338 2.37 -7.55 15.06
CA TYR A 338 1.63 -8.37 14.12
C TYR A 338 1.25 -9.73 14.71
N ARG A 339 0.04 -10.20 14.40
CA ARG A 339 -0.53 -11.43 14.96
C ARG A 339 0.31 -12.66 14.60
N GLU A 340 0.61 -12.79 13.32
CA GLU A 340 1.44 -13.86 12.77
C GLU A 340 2.91 -13.42 12.64
N VAL A 341 3.81 -14.32 12.24
CA VAL A 341 5.20 -13.96 11.96
C VAL A 341 5.30 -13.38 10.55
N PRO A 342 5.46 -12.05 10.38
CA PRO A 342 5.60 -11.45 9.06
C PRO A 342 6.97 -11.82 8.49
N TRP A 343 7.01 -12.34 7.27
CA TRP A 343 8.23 -12.75 6.58
C TRP A 343 8.73 -11.68 5.63
N ASN A 344 7.80 -10.98 4.97
CA ASN A 344 8.06 -9.89 4.07
C ASN A 344 6.79 -9.05 3.91
N ALA A 345 6.90 -7.84 3.37
CA ALA A 345 5.75 -7.09 2.90
C ALA A 345 6.13 -6.29 1.66
N VAL A 346 5.14 -6.01 0.83
CA VAL A 346 5.27 -5.16 -0.34
C VAL A 346 4.03 -4.29 -0.45
N GLN A 347 4.23 -3.04 -0.81
CA GLN A 347 3.12 -2.19 -1.21
C GLN A 347 2.49 -2.78 -2.48
N PHE A 348 1.20 -3.06 -2.41
CA PHE A 348 0.45 -3.63 -3.52
C PHE A 348 -0.66 -2.66 -3.85
N ASN A 349 -0.45 -1.81 -4.87
CA ASN A 349 -1.21 -0.61 -5.17
C ASN A 349 -1.11 0.52 -4.10
N ILE A 350 -1.68 1.68 -4.42
CA ILE A 350 -1.63 2.86 -3.56
C ILE A 350 -2.36 2.66 -2.22
N ASN A 351 -3.40 1.83 -2.14
CA ASN A 351 -4.22 1.72 -0.92
C ASN A 351 -4.07 0.37 -0.21
N CYS A 352 -3.06 -0.42 -0.53
CA CYS A 352 -2.93 -1.75 0.04
C CYS A 352 -1.47 -2.17 0.25
N ILE A 353 -1.24 -2.91 1.32
CA ILE A 353 0.01 -3.64 1.55
C ILE A 353 -0.30 -5.13 1.58
N ALA A 354 0.57 -5.93 0.96
CA ALA A 354 0.55 -7.37 1.05
C ALA A 354 1.62 -7.81 2.06
N ILE A 355 1.20 -8.38 3.18
CA ILE A 355 2.10 -8.96 4.19
C ILE A 355 2.16 -10.47 3.97
N LEU A 356 3.36 -10.95 3.64
CA LEU A 356 3.64 -12.36 3.49
C LEU A 356 3.93 -12.98 4.87
N THR A 357 3.26 -14.08 5.17
CA THR A 357 3.52 -14.93 6.33
C THR A 357 3.91 -16.33 5.87
N LYS A 358 4.17 -17.25 6.82
CA LYS A 358 4.47 -18.65 6.48
C LYS A 358 3.34 -19.34 5.71
N GLN A 359 2.08 -19.00 6.02
CA GLN A 359 0.90 -19.73 5.55
C GLN A 359 -0.01 -18.89 4.65
N ASN A 360 0.14 -17.57 4.67
CA ASN A 360 -0.85 -16.66 4.09
C ASN A 360 -0.18 -15.43 3.46
N ILE A 361 -0.84 -14.85 2.47
CA ILE A 361 -0.70 -13.43 2.13
C ILE A 361 -1.90 -12.70 2.72
N ASN A 362 -1.61 -11.72 3.55
CA ASN A 362 -2.59 -10.88 4.21
C ASN A 362 -2.59 -9.50 3.54
N LEU A 363 -3.71 -9.13 2.93
CA LEU A 363 -3.90 -7.81 2.36
C LEU A 363 -4.49 -6.89 3.43
N HIS A 364 -3.82 -5.77 3.67
CA HIS A 364 -4.28 -4.71 4.56
C HIS A 364 -4.52 -3.45 3.75
N GLN A 365 -5.62 -2.77 4.06
CA GLN A 365 -5.96 -1.49 3.42
C GLN A 365 -5.25 -0.36 4.17
N LEU A 366 -4.70 0.57 3.40
CA LEU A 366 -4.10 1.82 3.85
C LEU A 366 -5.18 2.91 3.76
N PHE A 367 -5.41 3.70 4.81
CA PHE A 367 -6.50 4.71 4.89
C PHE A 367 -6.05 6.13 5.17
#